data_AF-A0A4Q3NA42-F1
#
_entry.id   AF-A0A4Q3NA42-F1
#
_cell.length_a   1.000
_cell.length_b   1.000
_cell.length_c   1.000
_cell.angle_alpha   90.00
_cell.angle_beta   90.00
_cell.angle_gamma   90.00
#
_symmetry.space_group_name_H-M   'P 1'
#
loop_
_entity.id
_entity.type
_entity.pdbx_description
1 polymer ?
#
loop_
_entity_poly.entity_id
_entity_poly.type
_entity_poly.pdbx_seq_one_letter_code
_entity_poly.pdbx_strand_id
1 'polypeptide(L)'
;MRRRFALWLAFSAAAWGAAGCDNPPADSPARATQQRLVGTWLREFQEDGVRVRRVLVLQADGHFGETVRIIDAAGAVTEHSHGGEWLYDGTNLKRRYTRMDGERPSAPLVPYATFEISFPTKAEFVGIDRIRRREVRYQRVAEGTVA
;
A
#
# COMPACT_ATOMS: atom_id res chain seq x y z
N MET A 1 -18.54 83.75 -12.99
CA MET A 1 -19.55 82.69 -12.70
C MET A 1 -18.84 81.35 -12.59
N ARG A 2 -19.13 80.61 -11.50
CA ARG A 2 -19.15 79.14 -11.29
C ARG A 2 -18.21 78.25 -12.14
N ARG A 3 -17.52 77.20 -11.67
CA ARG A 3 -17.32 76.52 -10.37
C ARG A 3 -16.37 75.33 -10.71
N ARG A 4 -15.38 75.07 -9.85
CA ARG A 4 -14.87 73.75 -9.38
C ARG A 4 -14.31 72.73 -10.40
N PHE A 5 -13.10 72.22 -10.14
CA PHE A 5 -12.72 70.80 -9.95
C PHE A 5 -11.20 70.78 -9.59
N ALA A 6 -10.84 70.83 -8.30
CA ALA A 6 -10.59 69.70 -7.39
C ALA A 6 -9.35 68.86 -7.76
N LEU A 7 -8.21 69.16 -7.10
CA LEU A 7 -7.05 68.27 -6.91
C LEU A 7 -7.50 66.96 -6.27
N TRP A 8 -7.03 65.81 -6.77
CA TRP A 8 -6.80 64.61 -5.94
C TRP A 8 -5.55 63.87 -6.43
N LEU A 9 -4.49 63.97 -5.64
CA LEU A 9 -3.38 63.02 -5.55
C LEU A 9 -3.90 61.79 -4.80
N ALA A 10 -3.77 60.59 -5.36
CA ALA A 10 -3.80 59.34 -4.61
C ALA A 10 -3.00 58.28 -5.41
N PHE A 11 -1.76 58.05 -5.00
CA PHE A 11 -1.34 56.94 -4.14
C PHE A 11 -1.35 55.59 -4.87
N SER A 12 -0.15 55.21 -5.29
CA SER A 12 0.24 53.92 -5.84
C SER A 12 -0.24 52.77 -4.95
N ALA A 13 -1.15 51.94 -5.45
CA ALA A 13 -1.44 50.66 -4.82
C ALA A 13 -0.42 49.63 -5.35
N ALA A 14 0.56 49.34 -4.50
CA ALA A 14 1.51 48.26 -4.69
C ALA A 14 0.77 46.92 -4.88
N ALA A 15 1.08 46.23 -5.97
CA ALA A 15 0.73 44.84 -6.16
C ALA A 15 1.43 44.00 -5.10
N TRP A 16 0.71 43.65 -4.02
CA TRP A 16 1.16 42.65 -3.08
C TRP A 16 0.80 41.30 -3.67
N GLY A 17 1.80 40.71 -4.35
CA GLY A 17 1.79 39.30 -4.72
C GLY A 17 1.60 38.47 -3.47
N ALA A 18 0.40 37.92 -3.31
CA ALA A 18 0.22 36.74 -2.48
C ALA A 18 0.90 35.57 -3.20
N ALA A 19 2.22 35.48 -3.06
CA ALA A 19 2.88 34.19 -3.06
C ALA A 19 2.42 33.47 -1.78
N GLY A 20 1.17 33.01 -1.80
CA GLY A 20 0.75 31.94 -0.92
C GLY A 20 1.62 30.77 -1.30
N CYS A 21 2.63 30.48 -0.47
CA CYS A 21 3.41 29.27 -0.57
C CYS A 21 2.42 28.10 -0.50
N ASP A 22 2.08 27.53 -1.66
CA ASP A 22 1.59 26.16 -1.78
C ASP A 22 2.73 25.26 -1.28
N ASN A 23 2.88 25.16 0.03
CA ASN A 23 3.58 24.03 0.60
C ASN A 23 2.71 22.82 0.24
N PRO A 24 3.20 21.88 -0.59
CA PRO A 24 2.46 20.65 -0.81
C PRO A 24 2.16 20.05 0.56
N PRO A 25 0.94 19.50 0.79
CA PRO A 25 0.59 18.94 2.07
C PRO A 25 1.69 17.97 2.48
N ALA A 26 2.33 18.23 3.63
CA ALA A 26 3.34 17.34 4.18
C ALA A 26 2.76 15.92 4.14
N ASP A 27 3.46 14.99 3.48
CA ASP A 27 2.98 13.62 3.32
C ASP A 27 2.55 13.09 4.69
N SER A 28 1.26 12.77 4.85
CA SER A 28 0.77 12.25 6.12
C SER A 28 1.55 10.97 6.46
N PRO A 29 1.79 10.65 7.75
CA PRO A 29 2.48 9.42 8.12
C PRO A 29 1.86 8.16 7.48
N ALA A 30 0.54 8.17 7.29
CA ALA A 30 -0.17 7.12 6.59
C ALA A 30 0.20 7.03 5.10
N ARG A 31 0.30 8.17 4.40
CA ARG A 31 0.69 8.23 2.98
C ARG A 31 2.14 7.79 2.78
N ALA A 32 3.06 8.22 3.66
CA ALA A 32 4.45 7.78 3.64
C ALA A 32 4.56 6.26 3.86
N THR A 33 3.74 5.71 4.74
CA THR A 33 3.66 4.26 4.98
C THR A 33 3.08 3.52 3.77
N GLN A 34 2.03 4.04 3.16
CA GLN A 34 1.45 3.48 1.94
C GLN A 34 2.45 3.46 0.79
N GLN A 35 3.21 4.55 0.58
CA GLN A 35 4.29 4.59 -0.41
C GLN A 35 5.37 3.55 -0.10
N ARG A 36 5.72 3.37 1.19
CA ARG A 36 6.69 2.36 1.64
C ARG A 36 6.18 0.93 1.45
N LEU A 37 4.88 0.67 1.37
CA LEU A 37 4.34 -0.66 1.08
C LEU A 37 4.48 -1.05 -0.39
N VAL A 38 4.52 -0.09 -1.31
CA VAL A 38 4.61 -0.38 -2.75
C VAL A 38 5.88 -1.16 -3.07
N GLY A 39 5.75 -2.23 -3.87
CA GLY A 39 6.85 -3.07 -4.35
C GLY A 39 6.65 -4.56 -4.11
N THR A 40 7.74 -5.31 -4.23
CA THR A 40 7.76 -6.78 -4.15
C THR A 40 8.30 -7.26 -2.81
N TRP A 41 7.59 -8.22 -2.23
CA TRP A 41 7.81 -8.71 -0.89
C TRP A 41 7.81 -10.23 -0.85
N LEU A 42 8.81 -10.79 -0.20
CA LEU A 42 9.00 -12.23 -0.03
C LEU A 42 8.70 -12.64 1.41
N ARG A 43 7.93 -13.70 1.57
CA ARG A 43 7.80 -14.42 2.82
C ARG A 43 8.10 -15.89 2.59
N GLU A 44 8.98 -16.43 3.41
CA GLU A 44 9.31 -17.85 3.44
C GLU A 44 9.13 -18.39 4.85
N PHE A 45 8.57 -19.58 4.97
CA PHE A 45 8.46 -20.28 6.23
C PHE A 45 8.33 -21.78 6.00
N GLN A 46 8.60 -22.55 7.05
CA GLN A 46 8.43 -23.99 7.06
C GLN A 46 7.72 -24.39 8.34
N GLU A 47 6.71 -25.25 8.23
CA GLU A 47 5.90 -25.75 9.34
C GLU A 47 5.47 -27.18 9.01
N ASP A 48 5.62 -28.11 9.95
CA ASP A 48 5.21 -29.53 9.80
C ASP A 48 5.69 -30.20 8.50
N GLY A 49 6.93 -29.91 8.08
CA GLY A 49 7.51 -30.44 6.85
C GLY A 49 7.01 -29.78 5.56
N VAL A 50 6.06 -28.84 5.65
CA VAL A 50 5.58 -28.03 4.54
C VAL A 50 6.42 -26.77 4.42
N ARG A 51 7.04 -26.55 3.26
CA ARG A 51 7.75 -25.31 2.95
C ARG A 51 6.88 -24.42 2.08
N VAL A 52 6.74 -23.16 2.48
CA VAL A 52 5.96 -22.17 1.75
C VAL A 52 6.85 -21.00 1.38
N ARG A 53 6.83 -20.66 0.09
CA ARG A 53 7.43 -19.45 -0.45
C ARG A 53 6.32 -18.60 -1.08
N ARG A 54 6.24 -17.34 -0.67
CA ARG A 54 5.19 -16.41 -1.08
C ARG A 54 5.80 -15.11 -1.56
N VAL A 55 5.43 -14.69 -2.76
CA VAL A 55 5.76 -13.38 -3.31
C VAL A 55 4.48 -12.55 -3.37
N LEU A 56 4.51 -11.38 -2.75
CA LEU A 56 3.44 -10.38 -2.75
C LEU A 56 3.94 -9.13 -3.48
N VAL A 57 3.19 -8.68 -4.48
CA VAL A 57 3.42 -7.41 -5.18
C VAL A 57 2.30 -6.46 -4.81
N LEU A 58 2.64 -5.31 -4.23
CA LEU A 58 1.72 -4.22 -3.93
C LEU A 58 1.99 -3.07 -4.90
N GLN A 59 1.04 -2.79 -5.80
CA GLN A 59 1.16 -1.75 -6.82
C GLN A 59 0.63 -0.41 -6.30
N ALA A 60 1.20 0.70 -6.77
CA ALA A 60 0.84 2.05 -6.32
C ALA A 60 -0.60 2.46 -6.64
N ASP A 61 -1.23 1.81 -7.62
CA ASP A 61 -2.62 2.02 -8.04
C ASP A 61 -3.65 1.30 -7.14
N GLY A 62 -3.19 0.59 -6.11
CA GLY A 62 -4.05 -0.15 -5.19
C GLY A 62 -4.33 -1.60 -5.62
N HIS A 63 -3.71 -2.11 -6.68
CA HIS A 63 -3.80 -3.53 -7.02
C HIS A 63 -2.69 -4.36 -6.36
N PHE A 64 -2.97 -5.63 -6.07
CA PHE A 64 -1.96 -6.58 -5.64
C PHE A 64 -2.01 -7.88 -6.44
N GLY A 65 -0.84 -8.48 -6.57
CA GLY A 65 -0.66 -9.86 -7.02
C GLY A 65 0.05 -10.67 -5.95
N GLU A 66 -0.30 -11.94 -5.81
CA GLU A 66 0.31 -12.85 -4.86
C GLU A 66 0.51 -14.22 -5.51
N THR A 67 1.74 -14.72 -5.50
CA THR A 67 2.06 -16.08 -5.91
C THR A 67 2.56 -16.85 -4.70
N VAL A 68 2.10 -18.09 -4.56
CA VAL A 68 2.48 -18.97 -3.44
C VAL A 68 2.93 -20.30 -4.02
N ARG A 69 4.15 -20.71 -3.71
CA ARG A 69 4.65 -22.06 -3.96
C ARG A 69 4.69 -22.82 -2.64
N ILE A 70 4.08 -23.99 -2.62
CA ILE A 70 4.01 -24.88 -1.47
C ILE A 70 4.69 -26.19 -1.86
N ILE A 71 5.63 -26.64 -1.05
CA ILE A 71 6.24 -27.97 -1.14
C ILE A 71 5.81 -28.71 0.12
N ASP A 72 5.00 -29.77 -0.04
CA ASP A 72 4.54 -30.56 1.10
C ASP A 72 5.63 -31.52 1.63
N ALA A 73 5.32 -32.25 2.70
CA ALA A 73 6.25 -33.19 3.33
C ALA A 73 6.64 -34.38 2.42
N ALA A 74 5.83 -34.69 1.40
CA ALA A 74 6.13 -35.70 0.39
C ALA A 74 6.93 -35.14 -0.80
N GLY A 75 7.18 -33.83 -0.81
CA GLY A 75 7.86 -33.12 -1.89
C GLY A 75 6.93 -32.72 -3.05
N ALA A 76 5.61 -32.90 -2.93
CA ALA A 76 4.68 -32.46 -3.95
C ALA A 76 4.61 -30.93 -3.98
N VAL A 77 4.59 -30.38 -5.19
CA VAL A 77 4.57 -28.93 -5.41
C VAL A 77 3.16 -28.50 -5.80
N THR A 78 2.64 -27.51 -5.09
CA THR A 78 1.40 -26.80 -5.46
C THR A 78 1.70 -25.31 -5.59
N GLU A 79 1.16 -24.69 -6.64
CA GLU A 79 1.28 -23.25 -6.86
C GLU A 79 -0.10 -22.61 -6.87
N HIS A 80 -0.21 -21.45 -6.23
CA HIS A 80 -1.40 -20.61 -6.22
C HIS A 80 -1.08 -19.22 -6.72
N SER A 81 -2.04 -18.61 -7.41
CA SER A 81 -1.97 -17.24 -7.89
C SER A 81 -3.23 -16.48 -7.52
N HIS A 82 -3.08 -15.48 -6.67
CA HIS A 82 -4.17 -14.63 -6.20
C HIS A 82 -3.96 -13.17 -6.60
N GLY A 83 -5.03 -12.40 -6.59
CA GLY A 83 -4.94 -10.96 -6.79
C GLY A 83 -6.19 -10.22 -6.37
N GLY A 84 -6.07 -8.90 -6.33
CA GLY A 84 -7.17 -8.00 -6.09
C GLY A 84 -6.73 -6.62 -5.68
N GLU A 85 -7.44 -6.04 -4.73
CA GLU A 85 -7.25 -4.65 -4.31
C GLU A 85 -6.64 -4.61 -2.90
N TRP A 86 -5.79 -3.61 -2.65
CA TRP A 86 -5.22 -3.35 -1.33
C TRP A 86 -5.32 -1.88 -0.96
N LEU A 87 -5.33 -1.63 0.34
CA LEU A 87 -5.23 -0.28 0.90
C LEU A 87 -4.54 -0.32 2.27
N TYR A 88 -4.04 0.84 2.68
CA TYR A 88 -3.57 1.08 4.03
C TYR A 88 -4.42 2.17 4.69
N ASP A 89 -5.06 1.86 5.81
CA ASP A 89 -5.98 2.78 6.50
C ASP A 89 -5.32 3.64 7.59
N GLY A 90 -3.99 3.65 7.66
CA GLY A 90 -3.23 4.29 8.73
C GLY A 90 -2.81 3.33 9.86
N THR A 91 -3.30 2.08 9.86
CA THR A 91 -2.86 1.05 10.82
C THR A 91 -2.77 -0.32 10.16
N ASN A 92 -3.73 -0.66 9.31
CA ASN A 92 -3.89 -1.97 8.72
C ASN A 92 -3.64 -1.97 7.22
N LEU A 93 -2.84 -2.92 6.77
CA LEU A 93 -2.86 -3.38 5.38
C LEU A 93 -4.08 -4.28 5.20
N LYS A 94 -5.01 -3.86 4.34
CA LYS A 94 -6.18 -4.65 3.96
C LYS A 94 -6.01 -5.11 2.52
N ARG A 95 -6.33 -6.38 2.27
CA ARG A 95 -6.31 -7.00 0.94
C ARG A 95 -7.65 -7.65 0.67
N ARG A 96 -8.30 -7.23 -0.41
CA ARG A 96 -9.55 -7.78 -0.92
C ARG A 96 -9.24 -8.66 -2.12
N TYR A 97 -9.51 -9.95 -2.02
CA TYR A 97 -9.22 -10.90 -3.07
C TYR A 97 -10.34 -10.89 -4.10
N THR A 98 -10.05 -10.46 -5.34
CA THR A 98 -11.00 -10.46 -6.45
C THR A 98 -10.74 -11.59 -7.44
N ARG A 99 -9.56 -12.21 -7.37
CA ARG A 99 -9.16 -13.39 -8.15
C ARG A 99 -8.37 -14.38 -7.30
N MET A 100 -8.68 -15.67 -7.43
CA MET A 100 -7.95 -16.77 -6.84
C MET A 100 -7.83 -17.91 -7.85
N ASP A 101 -6.61 -18.31 -8.18
CA ASP A 101 -6.28 -19.39 -9.11
C ASP A 101 -7.01 -19.29 -10.46
N GLY A 102 -7.03 -18.06 -11.00
CA GLY A 102 -7.71 -17.77 -12.26
C GLY A 102 -9.16 -17.33 -12.09
N GLU A 103 -9.83 -17.76 -11.02
CA GLU A 103 -11.27 -17.64 -10.83
C GLU A 103 -11.67 -16.46 -9.94
N ARG A 104 -12.90 -15.98 -10.10
CA ARG A 104 -13.49 -15.03 -9.15
C ARG A 104 -14.01 -15.78 -7.92
N PRO A 105 -13.69 -15.36 -6.69
CA PRO A 105 -14.27 -15.95 -5.50
C PRO A 105 -15.80 -15.89 -5.54
N SER A 106 -16.46 -16.98 -5.16
CA SER A 106 -17.92 -17.08 -5.17
C SER A 106 -18.56 -16.09 -4.17
N ALA A 107 -19.59 -15.39 -4.60
CA ALA A 107 -20.42 -14.58 -3.71
C ALA A 107 -21.15 -15.48 -2.68
N PRO A 108 -21.48 -14.99 -1.47
CA PRO A 108 -21.37 -13.61 -1.00
C PRO A 108 -20.06 -13.26 -0.26
N LEU A 109 -19.15 -14.21 -0.09
CA LEU A 109 -17.94 -14.03 0.72
C LEU A 109 -16.74 -13.69 -0.17
N VAL A 110 -16.47 -12.39 -0.37
CA VAL A 110 -15.19 -11.96 -0.92
C VAL A 110 -14.12 -12.15 0.16
N PRO A 111 -13.05 -12.93 -0.07
CA PRO A 111 -12.02 -13.11 0.94
C PRO A 111 -11.30 -11.79 1.21
N TYR A 112 -11.11 -11.48 2.50
CA TYR A 112 -10.31 -10.36 2.95
C TYR A 112 -9.19 -10.84 3.86
N ALA A 113 -8.04 -10.19 3.77
CA ALA A 113 -6.97 -10.33 4.74
C ALA A 113 -6.60 -8.96 5.30
N THR A 114 -6.55 -8.86 6.63
CA THR A 114 -6.25 -7.62 7.34
C THR A 114 -5.07 -7.88 8.26
N PHE A 115 -4.04 -7.05 8.13
CA PHE A 115 -2.83 -7.12 8.95
C PHE A 115 -2.57 -5.76 9.55
N GLU A 116 -2.45 -5.67 10.87
CA GLU A 116 -1.79 -4.51 11.47
C GLU A 116 -0.31 -4.58 11.11
N ILE A 117 0.24 -3.52 10.53
CA ILE A 117 1.62 -3.56 10.04
C ILE A 117 2.56 -2.66 10.83
N SER A 118 3.79 -3.13 10.98
CA SER A 118 4.92 -2.35 11.45
C SER A 118 6.12 -2.59 10.54
N PHE A 119 7.12 -1.71 10.60
CA PHE A 119 8.32 -1.83 9.79
C PHE A 119 9.58 -1.84 10.66
N PRO A 120 10.07 -3.02 11.05
CA PRO A 120 11.33 -3.14 11.80
C PRO A 120 12.51 -2.52 11.05
N THR A 121 12.53 -2.62 9.71
CA THR A 121 13.55 -2.01 8.84
C THR A 121 12.94 -1.49 7.54
N LYS A 122 13.69 -0.73 6.73
CA LYS A 122 13.22 -0.27 5.40
C LYS A 122 12.90 -1.40 4.44
N ALA A 123 13.58 -2.53 4.60
CA ALA A 123 13.44 -3.71 3.76
C ALA A 123 12.56 -4.79 4.40
N GLU A 124 11.84 -4.49 5.48
CA GLU A 124 11.01 -5.48 6.16
C GLU A 124 9.70 -4.85 6.64
N PHE A 125 8.60 -5.56 6.44
CA PHE A 125 7.38 -5.30 7.20
C PHE A 125 6.91 -6.57 7.91
N VAL A 126 6.33 -6.36 9.07
CA VAL A 126 5.68 -7.38 9.87
C VAL A 126 4.19 -7.07 9.90
N GLY A 127 3.37 -8.06 9.58
CA GLY A 127 1.92 -8.00 9.67
C GLY A 127 1.39 -8.90 10.77
N ILE A 128 0.49 -8.39 11.59
CA ILE A 128 -0.22 -9.17 12.61
C ILE A 128 -1.64 -9.46 12.12
N ASP A 129 -1.89 -10.73 11.81
CA ASP A 129 -3.21 -11.26 11.49
C ASP A 129 -3.94 -11.58 12.79
N ARG A 130 -4.74 -10.63 13.30
CA ARG A 130 -5.47 -10.80 14.56
C ARG A 130 -6.55 -11.87 14.50
N ILE A 131 -7.09 -12.16 13.32
CA ILE A 131 -8.12 -13.18 13.14
C ILE A 131 -7.51 -14.57 13.29
N ARG A 132 -6.39 -14.82 12.61
CA ARG A 132 -5.67 -16.11 12.66
C ARG A 132 -4.60 -16.16 13.77
N ARG A 133 -4.49 -15.11 14.59
CA ARG A 133 -3.53 -14.94 15.68
C ARG A 133 -2.09 -15.29 15.30
N ARG A 134 -1.64 -14.77 14.16
CA ARG A 134 -0.29 -15.06 13.63
C ARG A 134 0.44 -13.80 13.20
N GLU A 135 1.75 -13.83 13.39
CA GLU A 135 2.67 -12.87 12.80
C GLU A 135 3.11 -13.36 11.41
N VAL A 136 3.17 -12.46 10.44
CA VAL A 136 3.75 -12.70 9.13
C VAL A 136 4.84 -11.68 8.86
N ARG A 137 6.03 -12.15 8.46
CA ARG A 137 7.17 -11.29 8.16
C ARG A 137 7.48 -11.33 6.67
N TYR A 138 7.65 -10.17 6.08
CA TYR A 138 7.97 -10.01 4.67
C TYR A 138 9.24 -9.20 4.50
N GLN A 139 10.10 -9.66 3.62
CA GLN A 139 11.32 -8.98 3.22
C GLN A 139 11.14 -8.39 1.82
N ARG A 140 11.63 -7.17 1.63
CA ARG A 140 11.63 -6.51 0.33
C ARG A 140 12.62 -7.21 -0.59
N VAL A 141 12.20 -7.51 -1.80
CA VAL A 141 13.02 -8.17 -2.82
C VAL A 141 12.91 -7.42 -4.15
N ALA A 142 13.77 -7.77 -5.10
CA ALA A 142 13.74 -7.18 -6.43
C ALA A 142 12.44 -7.52 -7.17
N GLU A 143 12.03 -6.64 -8.08
CA GLU A 143 10.98 -6.95 -9.05
C GLU A 143 11.38 -8.17 -9.90
N GLY A 144 10.39 -8.95 -10.32
CA GLY A 144 10.61 -10.21 -11.02
C GLY A 144 10.99 -11.40 -10.14
N THR A 145 11.10 -11.23 -8.81
CA THR A 145 11.27 -12.37 -7.89
C THR A 145 10.09 -13.33 -8.02
N VAL A 146 10.38 -14.62 -8.20
CA VAL A 146 9.38 -15.69 -8.30
C VAL A 146 9.21 -16.45 -6.98
N ALA A 147 8.03 -17.04 -6.82
CA ALA A 147 7.68 -17.89 -5.69
C ALA A 147 8.30 -19.29 -5.80
#